data_AF-A0A2D8B036-F1
#
_entry.id   AF-A0A2D8B036-F1
#
_cell.length_a   1.000
_cell.length_b   1.000
_cell.length_c   1.000
_cell.angle_alpha   90.00
_cell.angle_beta   90.00
_cell.angle_gamma   90.00
#
_symmetry.space_group_name_H-M   'P 1'
#
loop_
_entity.id
_entity.type
_entity.pdbx_description
1 polymer ?
#
loop_
_entity_poly.entity_id
_entity_poly.type
_entity_poly.pdbx_seq_one_letter_code
_entity_poly.pdbx_strand_id
1 'polypeptide(L)'
;MHLVLVARGEDPAALVARARALCPGDGYCQVYGWTDSSAIPSQLPLSSEARRTLQFSFLPARSGNGEAVYFDCRTFPSPSVGSCLPNARS
;
A
#
# COMPACT_ATOMS: atom_id res chain seq x y z
N MET A 1 -9.18 7.64 -0.17
CA MET A 1 -7.96 6.99 -0.71
C MET A 1 -6.78 7.91 -0.45
N HIS A 2 -5.65 7.36 -0.01
CA HIS A 2 -4.42 8.12 0.27
C HIS A 2 -3.27 7.56 -0.55
N LEU A 3 -2.46 8.45 -1.13
CA LEU A 3 -1.23 8.11 -1.82
C LEU A 3 -0.08 8.64 -0.97
N VAL A 4 0.85 7.78 -0.59
CA VAL A 4 1.92 8.12 0.35
C VAL A 4 3.29 7.81 -0.21
N LEU A 5 4.28 8.57 0.24
CA LEU A 5 5.68 8.20 0.08
C LEU A 5 6.11 7.22 1.16
N VAL A 6 6.81 6.19 0.73
CA VAL A 6 7.37 5.13 1.56
C VAL A 6 8.88 5.13 1.40
N ALA A 7 9.61 5.16 2.51
CA ALA A 7 11.06 5.09 2.44
C ALA A 7 11.53 3.66 2.15
N ARG A 8 12.62 3.51 1.38
CA ARG A 8 13.27 2.20 1.24
C ARG A 8 13.82 1.79 2.61
N GLY A 9 13.43 0.61 3.09
CA GLY A 9 13.80 0.12 4.41
C GLY A 9 12.99 0.71 5.57
N GLU A 10 11.86 1.39 5.29
CA GLU A 10 10.89 1.73 6.34
C GLU A 10 10.40 0.45 7.03
N ASP A 11 10.23 0.49 8.35
CA ASP A 11 9.68 -0.65 9.10
C ASP A 11 8.25 -0.95 8.63
N PRO A 12 7.96 -2.18 8.14
CA PRO A 12 6.62 -2.58 7.71
C PRO A 12 5.55 -2.33 8.77
N ALA A 13 5.85 -2.56 10.06
CA ALA A 13 4.88 -2.37 11.14
C ALA A 13 4.55 -0.89 11.35
N ALA A 14 5.57 -0.02 11.34
CA ALA A 14 5.38 1.42 11.41
C ALA A 14 4.58 1.97 10.21
N LEU A 15 4.84 1.46 9.00
CA LEU A 15 4.10 1.86 7.80
C LEU A 15 2.61 1.49 7.90
N VAL A 16 2.28 0.29 8.40
CA VAL A 16 0.89 -0.13 8.63
C VAL A 16 0.22 0.72 9.70
N ALA A 17 0.89 1.02 10.81
CA ALA A 17 0.34 1.90 11.84
C ALA A 17 0.01 3.29 11.28
N ARG A 18 0.89 3.84 10.45
CA ARG A 18 0.66 5.11 9.73
C ARG A 18 -0.52 5.02 8.77
N ALA A 19 -0.63 3.92 8.02
CA ALA A 19 -1.74 3.70 7.09
C ALA A 19 -3.11 3.58 7.81
N ARG A 20 -3.15 2.90 8.97
CA ARG A 20 -4.34 2.84 9.83
C ARG A 20 -4.77 4.22 10.31
N ALA A 21 -3.81 5.06 10.73
CA ALA A 21 -4.11 6.42 11.18
C ALA A 21 -4.71 7.30 10.06
N LEU A 22 -4.39 7.03 8.79
CA LEU A 22 -4.99 7.72 7.64
C LEU A 22 -6.42 7.25 7.34
N CYS A 23 -6.84 6.09 7.85
CA CYS A 23 -8.15 5.48 7.63
C CYS A 23 -8.99 5.39 8.92
N PRO A 24 -9.39 6.50 9.57
CA PRO A 24 -10.05 6.47 10.88
C PRO A 24 -11.56 6.14 10.85
N GLY A 25 -12.17 5.86 9.69
CA GLY A 25 -13.63 5.74 9.58
C GLY A 25 -14.12 4.62 8.67
N ASP A 26 -15.45 4.46 8.64
CA ASP A 26 -16.15 3.30 8.07
C ASP A 26 -16.37 3.40 6.54
N GLY A 27 -15.88 4.48 5.92
CA GLY A 27 -15.99 4.73 4.50
C GLY A 27 -14.95 3.97 3.65
N TYR A 28 -15.03 4.14 2.33
CA TYR A 28 -14.00 3.61 1.44
C TYR A 28 -12.64 4.27 1.74
N CYS A 29 -11.75 3.49 2.36
CA CYS A 29 -10.37 3.86 2.57
C CYS A 29 -9.43 2.84 1.96
N GLN A 30 -8.38 3.35 1.33
CA GLN A 30 -7.31 2.57 0.74
C GLN A 30 -6.07 3.46 0.72
N VAL A 31 -4.93 2.91 1.13
CA VAL A 31 -3.65 3.61 1.13
C VAL A 31 -2.73 2.89 0.16
N TYR A 32 -2.14 3.65 -0.76
CA TYR A 32 -1.14 3.15 -1.70
C TYR A 32 0.18 3.89 -1.49
N GLY A 33 1.28 3.17 -1.57
CA GLY A 33 2.62 3.71 -1.32
C GLY A 33 3.57 3.49 -2.48
N TRP A 34 4.38 4.52 -2.77
CA TRP A 34 5.50 4.48 -3.72
C TRP A 34 6.77 4.96 -3.04
N THR A 35 7.92 4.48 -3.52
CA THR A 35 9.24 4.96 -3.10
C THR A 35 9.71 6.18 -3.89
N ASP A 36 9.03 6.51 -4.98
CA ASP A 36 9.33 7.64 -5.85
C ASP A 36 8.08 8.52 -5.99
N SER A 37 8.23 9.82 -5.72
CA SER A 37 7.13 10.78 -5.84
C SER A 37 6.67 10.99 -7.27
N SER A 38 7.56 10.80 -8.25
CA SER A 38 7.21 10.91 -9.67
C SER A 38 6.32 9.75 -10.15
N ALA A 39 6.35 8.62 -9.44
CA ALA A 39 5.50 7.47 -9.71
C ALA A 39 4.10 7.59 -9.05
N ILE A 40 3.89 8.57 -8.17
CA ILE A 40 2.59 8.83 -7.56
C ILE A 40 1.66 9.46 -8.61
N PRO A 41 0.55 8.80 -8.97
CA PRO A 41 -0.36 9.35 -9.97
C PRO A 41 -1.12 10.55 -9.41
N SER A 42 -1.27 11.58 -10.24
CA SER A 42 -2.06 12.77 -9.94
C SER A 42 -3.56 12.59 -10.24
N GLN A 43 -3.92 11.54 -10.99
CA GLN A 43 -5.28 11.26 -11.44
C GLN A 43 -5.61 9.75 -11.37
N LEU A 44 -6.89 9.45 -11.21
CA LEU A 44 -7.43 8.08 -11.25
C LEU A 44 -8.11 7.80 -12.61
N PRO A 45 -8.15 6.53 -13.06
CA PRO A 45 -7.63 5.32 -12.41
C PRO A 45 -6.09 5.20 -12.48
N LEU A 46 -5.50 4.36 -11.60
CA LEU A 46 -4.05 4.13 -11.60
C LEU A 46 -3.58 3.62 -12.98
N SER A 47 -2.59 4.31 -13.55
CA SER A 47 -1.91 3.87 -14.78
C SER A 47 -1.21 2.53 -14.57
N SER A 48 -0.96 1.80 -15.66
CA SER A 48 -0.24 0.54 -15.61
C SER A 48 1.16 0.69 -14.98
N GLU A 49 1.78 1.85 -15.18
CA GLU A 49 3.10 2.17 -14.61
C GLU A 49 3.04 2.43 -13.10
N ALA A 50 2.08 3.22 -12.63
CA ALA A 50 1.86 3.44 -11.21
C ALA A 50 1.55 2.12 -10.48
N ARG A 51 0.79 1.21 -11.12
CA ARG A 51 0.52 -0.13 -10.57
C ARG A 51 1.77 -1.00 -10.49
N ARG A 52 2.63 -0.97 -11.51
CA ARG A 52 3.87 -1.78 -11.56
C ARG A 52 4.94 -1.32 -10.58
N THR A 53 4.93 -0.04 -10.23
CA THR A 53 5.88 0.57 -9.28
C THR A 53 5.36 0.63 -7.86
N LEU A 54 4.12 0.17 -7.62
CA LEU A 54 3.48 0.16 -6.31
C LEU A 54 4.31 -0.64 -5.29
N GLN A 55 4.61 -0.01 -4.16
CA GLN A 55 5.45 -0.58 -3.11
C GLN A 55 4.64 -1.07 -1.91
N PHE A 56 3.48 -0.46 -1.67
CA PHE A 56 2.65 -0.75 -0.52
C PHE A 56 1.17 -0.57 -0.86
N SER A 57 0.32 -1.47 -0.36
CA SER A 57 -1.13 -1.34 -0.43
C SER A 57 -1.73 -1.72 0.91
N PHE A 58 -2.57 -0.86 1.46
CA PHE A 58 -3.30 -1.10 2.69
C PHE A 58 -4.80 -0.85 2.48
N LEU A 59 -5.58 -1.81 2.94
CA LEU A 59 -7.03 -1.80 2.96
C LEU A 59 -7.46 -2.11 4.40
N PRO A 60 -8.10 -1.17 5.12
CA PRO A 60 -8.61 -1.45 6.46
C PRO A 60 -9.72 -2.52 6.40
N ALA A 61 -9.96 -3.16 7.53
CA ALA A 61 -11.07 -4.10 7.67
C ALA A 61 -12.40 -3.40 7.33
N ARG A 62 -13.23 -4.06 6.53
CA ARG A 62 -14.52 -3.51 6.07
C ARG A 62 -15.55 -4.61 5.89
N SER A 63 -16.75 -4.42 6.40
CA SER A 63 -17.96 -5.23 6.12
C SER A 63 -17.68 -6.72 5.85
N GLY A 64 -17.17 -7.43 6.85
CA GLY A 64 -16.90 -8.87 6.77
C GLY A 64 -15.58 -9.29 6.10
N ASN A 65 -14.81 -8.34 5.54
CA ASN A 65 -13.46 -8.57 5.07
C ASN A 65 -12.44 -8.07 6.11
N GLY A 66 -11.44 -8.89 6.39
CA GLY A 66 -10.31 -8.50 7.22
C GLY A 66 -9.47 -7.38 6.59
N GLU A 67 -8.62 -6.79 7.41
CA GLU A 67 -7.58 -5.87 6.94
C GLU A 67 -6.65 -6.61 5.97
N ALA A 68 -6.34 -5.97 4.84
CA ALA A 68 -5.43 -6.51 3.83
C ALA A 68 -4.25 -5.56 3.63
N VAL A 69 -3.04 -6.10 3.85
CA VAL A 69 -1.79 -5.37 3.76
C VAL A 69 -0.86 -6.10 2.78
N TYR A 70 -0.33 -5.36 1.81
CA TYR A 70 0.57 -5.88 0.79
C TYR A 70 1.81 -5.01 0.62
N PHE A 71 2.96 -5.66 0.40
CA PHE A 71 4.25 -5.02 0.18
C PHE A 71 4.94 -5.54 -1.09
N ASP A 72 5.75 -4.70 -1.76
CA ASP A 72 6.72 -5.17 -2.74
C ASP A 72 7.87 -5.89 -2.02
N CYS A 73 7.81 -7.21 -1.97
CA CYS A 73 8.78 -8.04 -1.25
C CYS A 73 10.20 -8.00 -1.84
N ARG A 74 10.41 -7.35 -2.99
CA ARG A 74 11.77 -7.03 -3.48
C ARG A 74 12.39 -5.87 -2.70
N THR A 75 11.57 -4.94 -2.22
CA THR A 75 11.98 -3.76 -1.45
C THR A 75 11.84 -4.00 0.07
N PHE A 76 10.83 -4.76 0.48
CA PHE A 76 10.57 -5.15 1.87
C PHE A 76 10.73 -6.66 2.00
N PRO A 77 11.98 -7.19 2.08
CA PRO A 77 12.19 -8.61 2.20
C PRO A 77 11.64 -9.10 3.54
N SER A 78 10.77 -10.11 3.50
CA SER A 78 10.15 -10.73 4.69
C SER A 78 9.44 -9.72 5.61
N PRO A 79 8.34 -9.08 5.15
CA PRO A 79 7.63 -8.12 5.98
C PRO A 79 7.08 -8.82 7.23
N SER A 80 7.26 -8.18 8.39
CA SER A 80 6.77 -8.68 9.69
C SER A 80 5.24 -8.69 9.80
N VAL A 81 4.57 -7.98 8.89
CA VAL A 81 3.12 -7.84 8.79
C VAL A 81 2.69 -7.85 7.32
N GLY A 82 1.48 -8.33 7.03
CA GLY A 82 0.95 -8.39 5.67
C GLY A 82 1.59 -9.46 4.80
N SER A 83 1.35 -9.35 3.49
CA SER A 83 1.78 -10.32 2.48
C SER A 83 2.53 -9.65 1.34
N CYS A 84 3.23 -10.42 0.53
CA CYS A 84 3.75 -9.89 -0.74
C CYS A 84 2.61 -9.47 -1.65
N LEU A 85 2.77 -8.34 -2.34
CA LEU A 85 1.90 -7.97 -3.46
C LEU A 85 1.83 -9.18 -4.40
N PRO A 86 0.63 -9.64 -4.76
CA PRO A 86 0.52 -10.68 -5.76
C PRO A 86 1.23 -10.16 -7.00
N ASN A 87 2.21 -10.92 -7.50
CA ASN A 87 2.70 -10.68 -8.84
C ASN A 87 1.46 -10.57 -9.72
N ALA A 88 1.30 -9.44 -10.43
CA ALA A 88 0.26 -9.31 -11.43
C ALA A 88 0.56 -10.34 -12.53
N ARG A 89 0.24 -11.61 -12.24
CA ARG A 89 0.28 -12.72 -13.16
C ARG A 89 -1.03 -12.66 -13.91
N SER A 90 -0.87 -12.47 -15.23
CA SER A 90 -1.84 -12.59 -16.33
C SER A 90 -3.05 -11.68 -16.29
#